data_AF-A0A0B8PM61-F1
#
_entry.id   AF-A0A0B8PM61-F1
#
_cell.length_a   1.000
_cell.length_b   1.000
_cell.length_c   1.000
_cell.angle_alpha   90.00
_cell.angle_beta   90.00
_cell.angle_gamma   90.00
#
_symmetry.space_group_name_H-M   'P 1'
#
loop_
_entity.id
_entity.type
_entity.pdbx_description
1 polymer ?
#
loop_
_entity_poly.entity_id
_entity_poly.type
_entity_poly.pdbx_seq_one_letter_code
_entity_poly.pdbx_strand_id
1 'polypeptide(L)' 'MYRAQGEVDKAIQAYQGAIRVEPIFANSYVNLADLYREQGDESKAFQTLDQALPLSLSQAP' A
#
# COMPACT_ATOMS: atom_id res chain seq x y z
N MET A 1 -19.05 -11.69 3.99
CA MET A 1 -18.28 -10.65 4.71
C MET A 1 -16.94 -11.17 5.26
N TYR A 2 -16.88 -12.27 6.05
CA TYR A 2 -15.60 -12.77 6.61
C TYR A 2 -14.54 -13.23 5.59
N ARG A 3 -14.94 -13.87 4.48
CA ARG A 3 -13.99 -14.32 3.44
C ARG A 3 -13.31 -13.13 2.75
N ALA A 4 -14.08 -12.10 2.41
CA ALA A 4 -13.55 -10.87 1.84
C ALA A 4 -12.59 -10.16 2.80
N GLN A 5 -12.93 -10.05 4.09
CA GLN A 5 -12.03 -9.47 5.10
C GLN A 5 -10.72 -10.27 5.24
N GLY A 6 -10.79 -11.60 5.32
CA GLY A 6 -9.59 -12.43 5.39
C GLY A 6 -8.73 -12.41 4.12
N GLU A 7 -9.33 -12.13 2.96
CA GLU A 7 -8.61 -11.93 1.70
C GLU A 7 -7.95 -10.54 1.65
N VAL A 8 -8.63 -9.50 2.15
CA VAL A 8 -8.07 -8.15 2.27
C VAL A 8 -6.87 -8.13 3.21
N ASP A 9 -6.94 -8.78 4.37
CA ASP A 9 -5.81 -8.83 5.32
C ASP A 9 -4.59 -9.53 4.71
N LYS A 10 -4.80 -10.60 3.94
CA LYS A 10 -3.72 -11.28 3.20
C LYS A 10 -3.13 -10.39 2.12
N ALA A 11 -3.96 -9.65 1.38
CA ALA A 11 -3.50 -8.73 0.35
C ALA A 11 -2.66 -7.59 0.96
N ILE A 12 -3.08 -7.04 2.09
CA ILE A 12 -2.31 -6.04 2.85
C ILE A 12 -0.92 -6.60 3.21
N GLN A 13 -0.85 -7.81 3.76
CA GLN A 13 0.43 -8.43 4.12
C GLN A 13 1.33 -8.66 2.90
N ALA A 14 0.76 -9.06 1.77
CA ALA A 14 1.48 -9.27 0.52
C ALA A 14 2.09 -7.96 0.00
N TYR A 15 1.31 -6.87 -0.06
CA TYR A 15 1.81 -5.57 -0.51
C TYR A 15 2.84 -4.97 0.43
N GLN A 16 2.65 -5.10 1.75
CA GLN A 16 3.70 -4.71 2.70
C GLN A 16 4.98 -5.53 2.52
N GLY A 17 4.88 -6.80 2.15
CA GLY A 17 6.02 -7.63 1.77
C GLY A 17 6.70 -7.12 0.51
N ALA A 18 5.93 -6.82 -0.54
CA ALA A 18 6.44 -6.26 -1.79
C ALA A 18 7.18 -4.94 -1.55
N ILE A 19 6.61 -4.03 -0.75
CA ILE A 19 7.24 -2.76 -0.37
C ILE A 19 8.58 -2.97 0.37
N ARG A 20 8.67 -3.99 1.22
CA ARG A 20 9.94 -4.30 1.91
C ARG A 20 11.02 -4.83 0.95
N VAL A 21 10.63 -5.56 -0.08
CA VAL A 21 11.54 -6.14 -1.06
C VAL A 21 11.95 -5.11 -2.11
N GLU A 22 10.98 -4.35 -2.62
CA GLU A 22 11.15 -3.32 -3.62
C GLU A 22 10.42 -2.03 -3.20
N PRO A 23 11.08 -1.18 -2.40
CA PRO A 23 10.46 0.03 -1.85
C PRO A 23 10.10 1.07 -2.91
N ILE A 24 10.62 0.94 -4.13
CA ILE A 24 10.40 1.91 -5.22
C ILE A 24 9.16 1.58 -6.07
N PHE A 25 8.53 0.43 -5.84
CA PHE A 25 7.42 -0.02 -6.68
C PHE A 25 6.11 0.70 -6.31
N ALA A 26 5.87 1.85 -6.93
CA ALA A 26 4.72 2.73 -6.68
C ALA A 26 3.36 2.01 -6.68
N ASN A 27 3.18 1.02 -7.57
CA ASN A 27 1.95 0.24 -7.67
C ASN A 27 1.62 -0.52 -6.38
N SER A 28 2.62 -0.98 -5.61
CA SER A 28 2.36 -1.64 -4.33
C SER A 28 1.81 -0.68 -3.27
N TYR A 29 2.23 0.58 -3.27
CA TYR A 29 1.69 1.59 -2.37
C TYR A 29 0.28 2.01 -2.76
N VAL A 30 0.01 2.16 -4.07
CA VAL A 30 -1.33 2.46 -4.58
C VAL A 30 -2.31 1.35 -4.21
N ASN A 31 -1.97 0.09 -4.52
CA ASN A 31 -2.85 -1.03 -4.22
C ASN A 31 -3.04 -1.23 -2.71
N LEU A 32 -2.02 -0.98 -1.89
CA LEU A 32 -2.16 -1.02 -0.43
C LEU A 32 -3.05 0.13 0.09
N ALA A 33 -2.93 1.32 -0.46
CA ALA A 33 -3.77 2.45 -0.12
C ALA A 33 -5.23 2.22 -0.50
N ASP A 34 -5.50 1.64 -1.67
CA ASP A 34 -6.85 1.28 -2.11
C ASP A 34 -7.50 0.27 -1.17
N LEU A 35 -6.76 -0.74 -0.71
CA LEU A 35 -7.27 -1.69 0.30
C LEU A 35 -7.63 -0.99 1.62
N TYR A 36 -6.85 0.00 2.06
CA TYR A 36 -7.19 0.79 3.24
C TYR A 36 -8.43 1.67 3.02
N ARG A 37 -8.61 2.25 1.83
CA ARG A 37 -9.83 2.98 1.45
C ARG A 37 -11.07 2.08 1.47
N GLU A 38 -10.95 0.86 0.95
CA GLU A 38 -12.02 -0.15 0.98
C GLU A 38 -12.42 -0.55 2.40
N GLN A 39 -11.47 -0.50 3.34
CA GLN A 39 -11.71 -0.69 4.78
C GLN A 39 -12.24 0.58 5.48
N GLY A 40 -12.32 1.71 4.79
CA GLY A 40 -12.72 3.01 5.35
C GLY A 40 -11.62 3.75 6.11
N ASP A 41 -10.37 3.27 6.05
CA ASP A 41 -9.21 3.88 6.70
C ASP A 41 -8.45 4.82 5.74
N GLU A 42 -9.10 5.95 5.42
CA GLU A 42 -8.55 6.97 4.52
C GLU A 42 -7.22 7.55 5.04
N SER A 43 -7.04 7.61 6.36
CA SER A 43 -5.82 8.11 7.00
C SER A 43 -4.62 7.23 6.67
N LYS A 44 -4.81 5.91 6.76
CA LYS A 44 -3.76 4.94 6.48
C LYS A 44 -3.46 4.81 4.99
N ALA A 45 -4.49 4.97 4.15
CA ALA A 45 -4.31 5.10 2.70
C ALA A 45 -3.41 6.29 2.35
N PHE A 46 -3.69 7.47 2.92
CA PHE A 46 -2.88 8.67 2.69
C PHE A 46 -1.43 8.48 3.17
N GLN A 47 -1.22 7.97 4.38
CA GLN A 47 0.13 7.69 4.90
C GLN A 47 0.91 6.72 4.01
N THR A 48 0.24 5.71 3.46
CA THR A 48 0.87 4.74 2.56
C THR A 48 1.36 5.42 1.29
N LEU A 49 0.56 6.30 0.69
CA LEU A 49 0.96 7.04 -0.51
C LEU A 49 2.06 8.06 -0.23
N ASP A 50 2.02 8.71 0.94
CA ASP A 50 3.04 9.67 1.36
C ASP A 50 4.42 9.01 1.50
N GLN A 51 4.48 7.76 1.97
CA GLN A 51 5.73 6.98 2.02
C GLN A 51 6.35 6.72 0.64
N ALA A 52 5.55 6.67 -0.42
CA ALA A 52 6.05 6.46 -1.78
C ALA A 52 6.66 7.74 -2.39
N LEU A 53 6.26 8.92 -1.93
CA LEU A 53 6.62 10.20 -2.56
C LEU A 53 8.13 10.53 -2.45
N PRO A 54 8.81 10.40 -1.28
CA PRO A 54 10.26 10.58 -1.19
C PRO A 54 11.04 9.57 -2.03
N LEU A 55 10.53 8.34 -2.18
CA LEU A 55 11.19 7.27 -2.92
C LEU A 55 11.14 7.52 -4.43
N SER A 56 10.03 8.08 -4.93
CA SER A 56 9.89 8.52 -6.32
C SER A 56 10.80 9.72 -6.63
N LEU A 57 10.80 10.73 -5.77
CA LEU A 57 11.59 11.96 -5.95
C LEU A 57 13.10 11.74 -5.82
N SER A 58 13.53 10.80 -4.96
CA SER A 58 14.95 10.44 -4.80
C SER A 58 15.54 9.71 -6.01
N GLN A 59 14.71 9.18 -6.91
CA GLN A 59 15.14 8.42 -8.09
C GLN A 59 14.93 9.21 -9.40
N ALA A 60 14.48 10.46 -9.33
CA ALA A 60 14.44 11.35 -10.48
C ALA A 60 15.90 11.69 -10.89
N PRO A 61 16.30 11.43 -12.15
CA PRO A 61 17.67 11.60 -12.62
C PRO A 61 18.16 13.06 -12.66
#